data_AF-A0A1G9VWJ8-F1
#
_entry.id   AF-A0A1G9VWJ8-F1
#
_cell.length_a   1.000
_cell.length_b   1.000
_cell.length_c   1.000
_cell.angle_alpha   90.00
_cell.angle_beta   90.00
_cell.angle_gamma   90.00
#
_symmetry.space_group_name_H-M   'P 1'
#
loop_
_entity.id
_entity.type
_entity.pdbx_description
1 polymer ?
#
loop_
_entity_poly.entity_id
_entity_poly.type
_entity_poly.pdbx_seq_one_letter_code
_entity_poly.pdbx_strand_id
1 'polypeptide(L)' 'MTPYERLMAEQIPTGTFGGAQPARRPERPTERHWTALEQLEHRRTLLEALDNWHSDHDPRPLRALPDPPATDTDADAA' A
#
# COMPACT_ATOMS: atom_id res chain seq x y z
N MET A 1 -33.29 27.45 5.55
CA MET A 1 -32.73 26.08 5.57
C MET A 1 -31.36 26.14 6.22
N THR A 2 -31.18 25.46 7.34
CA THR A 2 -29.93 25.45 8.11
C THR A 2 -28.97 24.38 7.58
N PRO A 3 -27.66 24.48 7.85
CA PRO A 3 -26.70 23.43 7.52
C PRO A 3 -27.09 22.06 8.12
N TYR A 4 -27.69 22.07 9.31
CA TYR A 4 -28.15 20.86 10.00
C TYR A 4 -29.33 20.19 9.28
N GLU A 5 -30.30 20.98 8.80
CA GLU A 5 -31.43 20.46 8.02
C GLU A 5 -30.98 19.85 6.69
N ARG A 6 -29.93 20.41 6.07
CA ARG A 6 -29.34 19.84 4.84
C ARG A 6 -28.70 18.48 5.11
N LEU A 7 -27.96 18.35 6.21
CA LEU A 7 -27.31 17.09 6.58
C LEU A 7 -28.34 15.97 6.86
N MET A 8 -29.44 16.29 7.54
CA MET A 8 -30.50 15.31 7.82
C MET A 8 -31.30 14.92 6.57
N ALA A 9 -31.24 15.72 5.51
CA ALA A 9 -31.90 15.43 4.23
C ALA A 9 -31.03 14.58 3.27
N GLU A 10 -29.73 14.47 3.54
CA GLU A 10 -28.79 13.70 2.71
C GLU A 10 -28.88 12.21 3.05
N GLN A 11 -29.34 11.39 2.09
CA GLN A 11 -29.41 9.94 2.27
C GLN A 11 -28.00 9.34 2.26
N ILE A 12 -27.70 8.49 3.24
CA ILE A 12 -26.47 7.68 3.25
C ILE A 12 -26.57 6.69 2.07
N PRO A 13 -25.58 6.64 1.16
CA PRO A 13 -25.59 5.67 0.07
C PRO A 13 -25.62 4.25 0.64
N THR A 14 -26.70 3.50 0.38
CA THR A 14 -26.85 2.09 0.79
C THR A 14 -26.08 1.13 -0.11
N GLY A 15 -25.25 1.65 -1.02
CA GLY A 15 -24.48 0.85 -1.96
C GLY A 15 -23.33 0.09 -1.28
N THR A 16 -23.03 -1.11 -1.78
CA THR A 16 -21.87 -1.90 -1.35
C THR A 16 -20.59 -1.26 -1.88
N PHE A 17 -19.78 -0.69 -0.99
CA PHE A 17 -18.41 -0.29 -1.33
C PHE A 17 -17.56 -1.54 -1.64
N GLY A 18 -16.80 -1.51 -2.74
CA GLY A 18 -15.89 -2.61 -3.11
C GLY A 18 -16.46 -3.66 -4.08
N GLY A 19 -17.60 -3.40 -4.72
CA GLY A 19 -18.23 -4.28 -5.70
C GLY A 19 -17.49 -4.36 -7.05
N ALA A 20 -16.30 -4.94 -7.06
CA ALA A 20 -15.63 -5.63 -8.17
C ALA A 20 -14.17 -5.84 -7.76
N GLN A 21 -13.83 -7.02 -7.24
CA GLN A 21 -12.43 -7.40 -7.16
C GLN A 21 -11.89 -7.42 -8.60
N PRO A 22 -10.80 -6.70 -8.90
CA PRO A 22 -10.25 -6.71 -10.26
C PRO A 22 -9.93 -8.16 -10.64
N ALA A 23 -10.29 -8.53 -11.87
CA ALA A 23 -9.97 -9.82 -12.43
C ALA A 23 -8.49 -10.13 -12.17
N ARG A 24 -8.23 -11.37 -11.71
CA ARG A 24 -6.93 -11.89 -11.29
C ARG A 24 -5.82 -11.34 -12.19
N ARG A 25 -4.83 -10.67 -11.58
CA ARG A 25 -3.70 -10.04 -12.27
C ARG A 25 -3.13 -11.04 -13.29
N PRO A 26 -2.88 -10.64 -14.54
CA PRO A 26 -2.28 -11.55 -15.52
C PRO A 26 -0.98 -12.12 -14.95
N GLU A 27 -0.80 -13.43 -15.08
CA GLU A 27 0.45 -14.10 -14.74
C GLU A 27 1.55 -13.41 -15.54
N ARG A 28 2.51 -12.79 -14.84
CA ARG A 28 3.62 -12.14 -15.53
C ARG A 28 4.40 -13.24 -16.25
N PRO A 29 4.80 -13.02 -17.51
CA PRO A 29 5.72 -13.95 -18.17
C PRO A 29 6.96 -14.12 -17.29
N THR A 30 7.44 -15.35 -17.20
CA THR A 30 8.66 -15.69 -16.45
C THR A 30 9.80 -14.81 -16.94
N GLU A 31 10.20 -13.86 -16.09
CA GLU A 31 11.28 -12.93 -16.40
C GLU A 31 12.57 -13.74 -16.62
N ARG A 32 13.23 -13.53 -17.75
CA ARG A 32 14.51 -14.17 -18.07
C ARG A 32 15.48 -13.95 -16.91
N HIS A 33 15.99 -15.04 -16.33
CA HIS A 33 17.00 -14.95 -15.28
C HIS A 33 18.28 -14.28 -15.81
N TRP A 34 18.79 -13.29 -15.08
CA TRP A 34 20.02 -12.61 -15.44
C TRP A 34 21.24 -13.50 -15.21
N THR A 35 22.18 -13.46 -16.14
CA THR A 35 23.51 -14.05 -15.97
C THR A 35 24.32 -13.27 -14.93
N ALA A 36 25.36 -13.90 -14.37
CA ALA A 36 26.23 -13.24 -13.39
C ALA A 36 26.92 -11.98 -13.94
N LEU A 37 27.28 -11.99 -15.23
CA LEU A 37 27.89 -10.84 -15.88
C LEU A 37 26.89 -9.68 -16.02
N GLU A 38 25.66 -9.97 -16.47
CA GLU A 38 24.58 -8.96 -16.56
C GLU A 38 24.27 -8.34 -15.18
N GLN A 39 24.30 -9.13 -14.10
CA GLN A 39 24.12 -8.62 -12.73
C GLN A 39 25.25 -7.69 -12.30
N LEU A 40 26.50 -8.02 -12.63
CA LEU A 40 27.67 -7.18 -12.29
C LEU A 40 27.65 -5.85 -13.04
N GLU A 41 27.34 -5.88 -14.33
CA GLU A 41 27.19 -4.66 -15.13
C GLU A 41 26.04 -3.79 -14.62
N HIS A 42 24.89 -4.39 -14.35
CA HIS A 42 23.76 -3.67 -13.79
C HIS A 42 24.08 -3.04 -12.43
N ARG A 43 24.77 -3.78 -11.56
CA ARG A 43 25.22 -3.26 -10.26
C ARG A 43 26.15 -2.06 -10.43
N ARG A 44 27.10 -2.11 -11.37
CA ARG A 44 28.00 -0.98 -11.66
C ARG A 44 27.20 0.26 -12.07
N THR A 45 26.24 0.10 -12.98
CA THR A 45 25.36 1.20 -13.44
C THR A 45 24.56 1.80 -12.30
N LEU A 46 24.01 0.97 -11.40
CA LEU A 46 23.28 1.46 -10.23
C LEU A 46 24.18 2.24 -9.27
N LEU A 47 25.40 1.75 -9.02
CA LEU A 47 26.35 2.44 -8.15
C LEU A 47 26.74 3.81 -8.71
N GLU A 48 26.97 3.89 -10.01
CA GLU A 48 27.27 5.16 -10.70
C GLU A 48 26.08 6.14 -10.60
N ALA A 49 24.86 5.66 -10.78
CA ALA A 49 23.66 6.49 -10.65
C ALA A 49 23.42 6.98 -9.20
N LEU A 50 23.80 6.17 -8.21
CA LEU A 50 23.63 6.49 -6.79
C LEU A 50 24.73 7.42 -6.25
N ASP A 51 25.91 7.46 -6.87
CA ASP A 51 27.06 8.27 -6.40
C ASP A 51 26.72 9.76 -6.26
N ASN A 52 25.75 10.25 -7.04
CA ASN A 52 25.28 11.64 -6.99
C ASN A 52 23.83 11.78 -6.49
N TRP A 53 23.20 10.68 -6.06
CA TRP A 53 21.82 10.70 -5.60
C TRP A 53 21.72 11.28 -4.19
N HIS A 54 21.22 12.51 -4.10
CA HIS A 54 20.84 13.15 -2.84
C HIS A 54 19.32 13.04 -2.70
N SER A 55 18.84 12.35 -1.67
CA SER A 55 17.43 12.42 -1.31
C SER A 55 17.18 13.70 -0.51
N ASP A 56 16.48 14.66 -1.09
CA ASP A 56 15.83 15.78 -0.38
C ASP A 56 14.66 15.26 0.49
N HIS A 57 14.93 14.24 1.30
CA HIS A 57 13.98 13.74 2.29
C HIS A 57 14.00 14.69 3.48
N ASP A 58 13.19 15.73 3.38
CA ASP A 58 12.56 16.32 4.55
C ASP A 58 11.89 15.17 5.31
N PRO A 59 12.31 14.87 6.56
CA PRO A 59 11.77 13.75 7.31
C PRO A 59 10.32 14.04 7.65
N ARG A 60 9.40 13.73 6.72
CA ARG A 60 7.98 13.69 7.05
C ARG A 60 7.82 12.64 8.15
N PRO A 61 7.28 13.00 9.32
CA PRO A 61 7.11 12.03 10.40
C PRO A 61 6.21 10.91 9.88
N LEU A 62 6.76 9.70 9.79
CA LEU A 62 5.98 8.50 9.51
C LEU A 62 4.98 8.36 10.66
N ARG A 63 3.68 8.50 10.36
CA ARG A 63 2.63 8.27 11.34
C ARG A 63 2.71 6.81 11.78
N ALA A 64 3.01 6.57 13.05
CA ALA A 64 3.05 5.24 13.62
C ALA A 64 1.73 4.53 13.30
N LEU A 65 1.82 3.32 12.74
CA LEU A 65 0.66 2.46 12.57
C LEU A 65 0.14 2.11 13.97
N PRO A 66 -1.16 2.30 14.27
CA PRO A 66 -1.69 1.92 15.57
C PRO A 66 -1.54 0.41 15.75
N ASP A 67 -1.16 -0.01 16.96
CA ASP A 67 -1.12 -1.43 17.30
C ASP A 67 -2.52 -2.05 17.10
N PRO A 68 -2.61 -3.25 16.49
CA PRO A 68 -3.88 -3.94 16.39
C PRO A 68 -4.41 -4.23 17.80
N PRO A 69 -5.73 -4.12 18.04
CA PRO A 69 -6.29 -4.43 19.34
C PRO A 69 -5.96 -5.89 19.69
N ALA A 70 -5.54 -6.12 20.94
CA ALA A 70 -5.41 -7.45 21.48
C ALA A 70 -6.78 -8.14 21.36
N THR A 71 -6.85 -9.20 20.55
CA THR A 71 -8.01 -10.07 20.54
C THR A 71 -7.95 -10.88 21.83
N ASP A 72 -8.72 -10.48 22.84
CA ASP A 72 -9.10 -11.33 23.96
C ASP A 72 -10.01 -12.43 23.41
N THR A 73 -9.41 -13.45 22.82
CA THR A 73 -10.06 -14.72 22.51
C THR A 73 -9.67 -15.68 23.61
N ASP A 74 -10.56 -15.86 24.59
CA ASP A 74 -10.90 -17.14 25.21
C ASP A 74 -11.91 -16.87 26.34
N ALA A 75 -13.12 -16.49 25.94
CA ALA A 75 -14.31 -16.79 26.70
C ALA A 75 -14.98 -17.99 26.01
N ASP A 76 -15.38 -18.98 26.83
CA ASP A 76 -16.09 -20.21 26.49
C ASP A 76 -15.29 -21.38 25.88
N ALA A 77 -14.66 -22.13 26.77
CA ALA A 77 -14.62 -23.60 26.65
C ALA A 77 -14.64 -24.25 28.05
N ALA A 78 -15.85 -24.52 28.57
CA ALA A 78 -16.27 -25.77 29.23
C ALA A 78 -17.49 -25.55 30.13
#